data_AF-A0A931SHJ6-F1
#
_entry.id   AF-A0A931SHJ6-F1
#
_cell.length_a   1.000
_cell.length_b   1.000
_cell.length_c   1.000
_cell.angle_alpha   90.00
_cell.angle_beta   90.00
_cell.angle_gamma   90.00
#
_symmetry.space_group_name_H-M   'P 1'
#
loop_
_entity.id
_entity.type
_entity.pdbx_description
1 polymer ?
#
loop_
_entity_poly.entity_id
_entity_poly.type
_entity_poly.pdbx_seq_one_letter_code
_entity_poly.pdbx_strand_id
1 'polypeptide(L)'
;MTLRAGFLGLLSGLLLALAAGCGTRPSYPKAHLAESLQEILRGEQLDASVRFVDHTLGVQASAPSALAQLEGQITLGPTFDELTRKVLTAVHRVLLSSDADVRFYVLLLSDPQIPGAYLTIVRYMDDIRRANANMLDVPEMFARTIYDLNYGGAAPLTLDQYLPRDIQLEEFLSWQLARRIQTALTGELRASGDTEVGRCTGRFQEGEFVFMLDVHRAGAEGPLDDATLQQAFRTSTDVIAKVLSSYRFESFDSVRLIHPLTGRHLVLPKARL
;
A
#
# COMPACT_ATOMS: atom_id res chain seq x y z
N MET A 1 80.46 -10.55 24.28
CA MET A 1 79.67 -9.37 24.70
C MET A 1 78.48 -9.25 23.77
N THR A 2 77.31 -9.08 24.37
CA THR A 2 75.97 -9.45 23.90
C THR A 2 75.29 -8.39 23.04
N LEU A 3 74.56 -8.87 22.02
CA LEU A 3 73.54 -8.14 21.27
C LEU A 3 72.42 -7.60 22.18
N ARG A 4 71.87 -6.43 21.83
CA ARG A 4 70.43 -6.19 21.58
C ARG A 4 70.16 -4.70 21.32
N ALA A 5 69.87 -4.33 20.08
CA ALA A 5 69.28 -3.04 19.71
C ALA A 5 67.77 -3.20 19.52
N GLY A 6 67.01 -2.28 20.12
CA GLY A 6 65.57 -2.38 20.35
C GLY A 6 64.70 -2.32 19.10
N PHE A 7 63.81 -3.30 19.01
CA PHE A 7 62.64 -3.33 18.16
C PHE A 7 61.53 -2.50 18.85
N LEU A 8 61.50 -1.18 18.64
CA LEU A 8 60.47 -0.31 19.22
C LEU A 8 60.02 0.74 18.20
N GLY A 9 59.26 0.30 17.20
CA GLY A 9 58.78 1.22 16.17
C GLY A 9 57.90 0.55 15.12
N LEU A 10 56.86 -0.19 15.53
CA LEU A 10 55.92 -0.81 14.58
C LEU A 10 54.52 -1.09 15.16
N LEU A 11 54.10 -0.37 16.21
CA LEU A 11 52.79 -0.61 16.87
C LEU A 11 51.84 0.60 16.90
N SER A 12 52.26 1.79 16.47
CA SER A 12 51.40 2.99 16.51
C SER A 12 50.63 3.26 15.21
N GLY A 13 50.81 2.45 14.16
CA GLY A 13 50.15 2.66 12.86
C GLY A 13 48.84 1.89 12.66
N LEU A 14 48.53 0.90 13.50
CA LEU A 14 47.40 -0.01 13.27
C LEU A 14 46.10 0.39 14.02
N LEU A 15 46.15 1.39 14.91
CA LEU A 15 45.01 1.84 15.71
C LEU A 15 44.19 2.98 15.08
N LEU A 16 44.70 3.63 14.03
CA LEU A 16 43.99 4.71 13.32
C LEU A 16 43.16 4.24 12.11
N ALA A 17 43.27 2.98 11.71
CA ALA A 17 42.50 2.40 10.60
C ALA A 17 41.16 1.76 11.04
N LEU A 18 40.94 1.57 12.34
CA LEU A 18 39.70 0.97 12.88
C LEU A 18 38.60 1.99 13.22
N ALA A 19 38.88 3.30 13.08
CA ALA A 19 37.89 4.37 13.27
C ALA A 19 37.16 4.78 11.99
N ALA A 20 37.52 4.22 10.83
CA ALA A 20 36.74 4.31 9.59
C ALA A 20 35.67 3.21 9.50
N GLY A 21 35.26 2.66 10.66
CA GLY A 21 34.17 1.71 10.76
C GLY A 21 32.86 2.36 10.30
N CYS A 22 32.20 1.70 9.34
CA CYS A 22 30.80 1.81 8.95
C CYS A 22 30.11 3.08 9.47
N GLY A 23 30.18 4.16 8.70
CA GLY A 23 29.59 5.44 9.06
C GLY A 23 28.16 5.24 9.56
N THR A 24 27.91 5.66 10.80
CA THR A 24 26.62 5.62 11.51
C THR A 24 25.56 6.54 10.88
N ARG A 25 25.76 6.97 9.64
CA ARG A 25 24.86 7.85 8.90
C ARG A 25 24.07 7.03 7.89
N PRO A 26 22.76 7.27 7.78
CA PRO A 26 21.93 6.63 6.76
C PRO A 26 22.50 6.94 5.37
N SER A 27 22.40 5.98 4.46
CA SER A 27 22.78 6.17 3.05
C SER A 27 21.89 7.23 2.38
N TYR A 28 20.64 7.36 2.84
CA TYR A 28 19.68 8.35 2.33
C TYR A 28 19.06 9.15 3.48
N PRO A 29 19.66 10.27 3.90
CA PRO A 29 19.12 11.12 4.96
C PRO A 29 17.73 11.67 4.63
N LYS A 30 16.84 11.79 5.62
CA LYS A 30 15.47 12.31 5.50
C LYS A 30 15.40 13.64 4.74
N ALA A 31 16.37 14.53 5.00
CA ALA A 31 16.45 15.85 4.39
C ALA A 31 16.63 15.84 2.85
N HIS A 32 17.11 14.73 2.30
CA HIS A 32 17.37 14.57 0.87
C HIS A 32 16.69 13.31 0.30
N LEU A 33 15.66 12.80 0.97
CA LEU A 33 15.06 11.51 0.65
C LEU A 33 14.44 11.51 -0.76
N ALA A 34 13.65 12.54 -1.07
CA ALA A 34 12.96 12.66 -2.35
C ALA A 34 13.95 12.88 -3.49
N GLU A 35 14.94 13.75 -3.29
CA GLU A 35 16.00 14.05 -4.25
C GLU A 35 16.84 12.80 -4.55
N SER A 36 17.22 12.06 -3.51
CA SER A 36 18.02 10.83 -3.67
C SER A 36 17.28 9.78 -4.49
N LEU A 37 15.99 9.57 -4.22
CA LEU A 37 15.19 8.63 -5.01
C LEU A 37 14.97 9.14 -6.44
N GLN A 38 14.71 10.44 -6.60
CA GLN A 38 14.56 11.07 -7.90
C GLN A 38 15.80 10.87 -8.78
N GLU A 39 17.00 11.00 -8.21
CA GLU A 39 18.26 10.76 -8.88
C GLU A 39 18.44 9.30 -9.31
N ILE A 40 18.11 8.34 -8.44
CA ILE A 40 18.15 6.91 -8.78
C ILE A 40 17.20 6.60 -9.93
N LEU A 41 15.96 7.07 -9.87
CA LEU A 41 14.95 6.83 -10.93
C LEU A 41 15.38 7.46 -12.26
N ARG A 42 15.97 8.66 -12.23
CA ARG A 42 16.53 9.30 -13.43
C ARG A 42 17.70 8.51 -14.00
N GLY A 43 18.56 7.94 -13.15
CA GLY A 43 19.66 7.06 -13.57
C GLY A 43 19.18 5.79 -14.27
N GLU A 44 18.01 5.27 -13.87
CA GLU A 44 17.30 4.16 -14.52
C GLU A 44 16.51 4.57 -15.78
N GLN A 45 16.66 5.83 -16.22
CA GLN A 45 15.98 6.42 -17.39
C GLN A 45 14.44 6.40 -17.27
N LEU A 46 13.93 6.53 -16.05
CA LEU A 46 12.49 6.59 -15.80
C LEU A 46 12.01 8.03 -15.80
N ASP A 47 10.90 8.30 -16.49
CA ASP A 47 10.14 9.54 -16.34
C ASP A 47 9.33 9.43 -15.04
N ALA A 48 9.88 9.99 -13.97
CA ALA A 48 9.26 9.93 -12.66
C ALA A 48 9.45 11.24 -11.89
N SER A 49 8.49 11.53 -11.00
CA SER A 49 8.59 12.56 -9.98
C SER A 49 8.44 11.93 -8.59
N VAL A 50 9.16 12.47 -7.61
CA VAL A 50 9.13 12.00 -6.23
C VAL A 50 8.71 13.14 -5.30
N ARG A 51 7.84 12.84 -4.34
CA ARG A 51 7.43 13.76 -3.29
C ARG A 51 7.41 13.08 -1.94
N PHE A 52 7.81 13.79 -0.89
CA PHE A 52 7.72 13.32 0.47
C PHE A 52 6.85 14.28 1.30
N VAL A 53 5.79 13.74 1.92
CA VAL A 53 4.84 14.50 2.76
C VAL A 53 4.77 13.80 4.11
N ASP A 54 5.33 14.42 5.15
CA ASP A 54 5.42 13.89 6.51
C ASP A 54 5.98 12.46 6.60
N HIS A 55 5.11 11.43 6.59
CA HIS A 55 5.46 10.02 6.69
C HIS A 55 5.10 9.23 5.42
N THR A 56 4.65 9.90 4.36
CA THR A 56 4.25 9.28 3.09
C THR A 56 5.15 9.71 1.95
N LEU A 57 5.77 8.73 1.29
CA LEU A 57 6.58 8.93 0.08
C LEU A 57 5.74 8.64 -1.18
N GLY A 58 5.48 9.65 -1.98
CA GLY A 58 4.87 9.54 -3.29
C GLY A 58 5.89 9.40 -4.41
N VAL A 59 5.64 8.51 -5.36
CA VAL A 59 6.34 8.41 -6.63
C VAL A 59 5.30 8.41 -7.73
N GLN A 60 5.41 9.33 -8.67
CA GLN A 60 4.65 9.27 -9.92
C GLN A 60 5.60 8.83 -11.02
N ALA A 61 5.27 7.78 -11.75
CA ALA A 61 6.07 7.28 -12.86
C ALA A 61 5.20 7.13 -14.11
N SER A 62 5.78 7.46 -15.26
CA SER A 62 5.13 7.34 -16.56
C SER A 62 5.96 6.45 -17.47
N ALA A 63 5.30 5.55 -18.20
CA ALA A 63 5.95 4.85 -19.31
C ALA A 63 4.91 4.46 -20.38
N PRO A 64 5.27 4.54 -21.68
CA PRO A 64 4.45 4.01 -22.74
C PRO A 64 4.19 2.51 -22.58
N SER A 65 2.98 2.07 -22.94
CA SER A 65 2.51 0.69 -22.86
C SER A 65 2.52 0.10 -21.44
N ALA A 66 2.54 0.94 -20.40
CA ALA A 66 2.45 0.50 -19.02
C ALA A 66 0.99 0.18 -18.64
N LEU A 67 0.04 0.83 -19.32
CA LEU A 67 -1.38 0.51 -19.27
C LEU A 67 -1.85 0.13 -20.68
N ALA A 68 -2.99 -0.56 -20.75
CA ALA A 68 -3.63 -0.89 -22.01
C ALA A 68 -5.14 -0.62 -21.91
N GLN A 69 -5.79 -0.41 -23.06
CA GLN A 69 -7.24 -0.33 -23.14
C GLN A 69 -7.75 -1.50 -23.98
N LEU A 70 -8.48 -2.41 -23.35
CA LEU A 70 -9.07 -3.60 -23.96
C LEU A 70 -10.58 -3.55 -23.73
N GLU A 71 -11.37 -3.58 -24.82
CA GLU A 71 -12.84 -3.57 -24.75
C GLU A 71 -13.42 -2.42 -23.91
N GLY A 72 -12.76 -1.25 -23.95
CA GLY A 72 -13.16 -0.08 -23.17
C GLY A 72 -12.73 -0.11 -21.70
N GLN A 73 -12.11 -1.18 -21.22
CA GLN A 73 -11.55 -1.28 -19.87
C GLN A 73 -10.06 -0.99 -19.87
N ILE A 74 -9.59 -0.29 -18.85
CA ILE A 74 -8.15 -0.13 -18.62
C ILE A 74 -7.62 -1.41 -17.98
N THR A 75 -6.49 -1.90 -18.47
CA THR A 75 -5.77 -3.06 -17.95
C THR A 75 -4.28 -2.73 -17.83
N LEU A 76 -3.52 -3.66 -17.25
CA LEU A 76 -2.05 -3.56 -17.22
C LEU A 76 -1.49 -3.80 -18.63
N GLY A 77 -0.52 -2.99 -19.03
CA GLY A 77 0.16 -3.10 -20.31
C GLY A 77 1.45 -3.93 -20.24
N PRO A 78 2.08 -4.24 -21.38
CA PRO A 78 3.26 -5.10 -21.44
C PRO A 78 4.50 -4.56 -20.72
N THR A 79 4.65 -3.25 -20.52
CA THR A 79 5.81 -2.67 -19.82
C THR A 79 5.59 -2.51 -18.32
N PHE A 80 4.39 -2.83 -17.82
CA PHE A 80 3.99 -2.67 -16.42
C PHE A 80 4.97 -3.32 -15.44
N ASP A 81 5.30 -4.60 -15.66
CA ASP A 81 6.11 -5.37 -14.73
C ASP A 81 7.54 -4.84 -14.64
N GLU A 82 8.14 -4.47 -15.79
CA GLU A 82 9.49 -3.92 -15.82
C GLU A 82 9.55 -2.57 -15.11
N LEU A 83 8.63 -1.65 -15.45
CA LEU A 83 8.54 -0.33 -14.82
C LEU A 83 8.37 -0.47 -13.31
N THR A 84 7.37 -1.26 -12.89
CA THR A 84 7.04 -1.45 -11.47
C THR A 84 8.21 -2.07 -10.72
N ARG A 85 8.89 -3.07 -11.30
CA ARG A 85 10.07 -3.67 -10.69
C ARG A 85 11.21 -2.66 -10.49
N LYS A 86 11.53 -1.84 -11.51
CA LYS A 86 12.59 -0.82 -11.39
C LYS A 86 12.26 0.21 -10.31
N VAL A 87 11.04 0.76 -10.35
CA VAL A 87 10.59 1.76 -9.38
C VAL A 87 10.58 1.19 -7.97
N LEU A 88 9.96 0.02 -7.76
CA LEU A 88 9.88 -0.59 -6.44
C LEU A 88 11.24 -0.98 -5.87
N THR A 89 12.16 -1.45 -6.72
CA THR A 89 13.54 -1.74 -6.30
C THR A 89 14.25 -0.47 -5.80
N ALA A 90 14.13 0.63 -6.53
CA ALA A 90 14.70 1.92 -6.14
C ALA A 90 14.08 2.44 -4.83
N VAL A 91 12.75 2.41 -4.72
CA VAL A 91 12.01 2.80 -3.52
C VAL A 91 12.45 1.98 -2.32
N HIS A 92 12.48 0.65 -2.42
CA HIS A 92 12.86 -0.22 -1.30
C HIS A 92 14.32 -0.01 -0.89
N ARG A 93 15.24 0.15 -1.84
CA ARG A 93 16.65 0.46 -1.55
C ARG A 93 16.79 1.74 -0.73
N VAL A 94 16.06 2.78 -1.11
CA VAL A 94 16.09 4.08 -0.42
C VAL A 94 15.44 3.98 0.97
N LEU A 95 14.22 3.46 1.04
CA LEU A 95 13.43 3.41 2.28
C LEU A 95 14.05 2.50 3.35
N LEU A 96 14.68 1.39 2.96
CA LEU A 96 15.35 0.49 3.90
C LEU A 96 16.70 1.01 4.39
N SER A 97 17.23 2.07 3.77
CA SER A 97 18.55 2.65 4.10
C SER A 97 18.45 4.14 4.47
N SER A 98 17.26 4.59 4.86
CA SER A 98 16.97 5.96 5.31
C SER A 98 16.70 6.03 6.81
N ASP A 99 16.93 7.19 7.41
CA ASP A 99 16.50 7.55 8.77
C ASP A 99 15.12 8.22 8.81
N ALA A 100 14.45 8.39 7.67
CA ALA A 100 13.09 8.92 7.64
C ALA A 100 12.08 7.93 8.22
N ASP A 101 11.14 8.42 9.05
CA ASP A 101 9.96 7.65 9.51
C ASP A 101 8.92 7.54 8.38
N VAL A 102 9.27 6.84 7.30
CA VAL A 102 8.32 6.57 6.21
C VAL A 102 7.41 5.43 6.62
N ARG A 103 6.12 5.72 6.72
CA ARG A 103 5.06 4.76 7.04
C ARG A 103 4.39 4.23 5.78
N PHE A 104 4.18 5.07 4.78
CA PHE A 104 3.54 4.68 3.53
C PHE A 104 4.38 5.08 2.34
N TYR A 105 4.23 4.34 1.26
CA TYR A 105 4.55 4.87 -0.05
C TYR A 105 3.41 4.66 -1.04
N VAL A 106 3.31 5.61 -1.96
CA VAL A 106 2.35 5.63 -3.06
C VAL A 106 3.12 5.59 -4.37
N LEU A 107 2.78 4.68 -5.26
CA LEU A 107 3.19 4.70 -6.65
C LEU A 107 1.98 5.02 -7.52
N LEU A 108 2.00 6.18 -8.18
CA LEU A 108 1.08 6.56 -9.23
C LEU A 108 1.73 6.25 -10.57
N LEU A 109 1.21 5.25 -11.26
CA LEU A 109 1.67 4.84 -12.58
C LEU A 109 0.67 5.33 -13.62
N SER A 110 1.15 6.04 -14.63
CA SER A 110 0.35 6.51 -15.75
C SER A 110 0.96 6.08 -17.09
N ASP A 111 0.14 6.03 -18.13
CA ASP A 111 0.60 5.81 -19.50
C ASP A 111 0.34 7.07 -20.34
N PRO A 112 1.37 7.71 -20.93
CA PRO A 112 1.17 8.89 -21.77
C PRO A 112 0.32 8.64 -23.01
N GLN A 113 0.16 7.37 -23.44
CA GLN A 113 -0.69 6.98 -24.57
C GLN A 113 -2.16 6.81 -24.19
N ILE A 114 -2.47 6.76 -22.89
CA ILE A 114 -3.83 6.65 -22.36
C ILE A 114 -4.05 7.77 -21.33
N PRO A 115 -4.15 9.05 -21.77
CA PRO A 115 -4.29 10.18 -20.88
C PRO A 115 -5.49 10.00 -19.94
N GLY A 116 -5.27 10.27 -18.66
CA GLY A 116 -6.30 10.12 -17.62
C GLY A 116 -6.34 8.76 -16.94
N ALA A 117 -5.79 7.72 -17.55
CA ALA A 117 -5.68 6.42 -16.91
C ALA A 117 -4.48 6.37 -15.96
N TYR A 118 -4.70 5.89 -14.75
CA TYR A 118 -3.64 5.71 -13.77
C TYR A 118 -3.91 4.51 -12.87
N LEU A 119 -2.84 3.81 -12.51
CA LEU A 119 -2.83 2.81 -11.46
C LEU A 119 -2.20 3.43 -10.21
N THR A 120 -2.91 3.33 -9.09
CA THR A 120 -2.37 3.66 -7.77
C THR A 120 -1.97 2.38 -7.06
N ILE A 121 -0.75 2.36 -6.52
CA ILE A 121 -0.27 1.32 -5.61
C ILE A 121 0.08 1.98 -4.27
N VAL A 122 -0.64 1.64 -3.19
CA VAL A 122 -0.33 2.12 -1.84
C VAL A 122 0.12 0.96 -0.97
N ARG A 123 1.25 1.14 -0.28
CA ARG A 123 1.84 0.11 0.60
C ARG A 123 2.27 0.68 1.93
N TYR A 124 2.07 -0.11 2.98
CA TYR A 124 2.52 0.16 4.32
C TYR A 124 3.94 -0.39 4.54
N MET A 125 4.84 0.46 5.04
CA MET A 125 6.27 0.13 5.11
C MET A 125 6.56 -1.02 6.10
N ASP A 126 5.78 -1.15 7.17
CA ASP A 126 5.95 -2.28 8.11
C ASP A 126 5.63 -3.62 7.43
N ASP A 127 4.64 -3.67 6.54
CA ASP A 127 4.35 -4.89 5.77
C ASP A 127 5.53 -5.26 4.86
N ILE A 128 6.17 -4.27 4.25
CA ILE A 128 7.36 -4.48 3.42
C ILE A 128 8.53 -5.01 4.25
N ARG A 129 8.74 -4.47 5.44
CA ARG A 129 9.77 -4.97 6.38
C ARG A 129 9.47 -6.42 6.79
N ARG A 130 8.22 -6.74 7.13
CA ARG A 130 7.78 -8.09 7.48
C ARG A 130 7.94 -9.06 6.31
N ALA A 131 7.61 -8.66 5.09
CA ALA A 131 7.81 -9.48 3.89
C ALA A 131 9.29 -9.78 3.64
N ASN A 132 10.16 -8.77 3.74
CA ASN A 132 11.61 -8.97 3.63
C ASN A 132 12.18 -9.88 4.75
N ALA A 133 11.52 -9.92 5.90
CA ALA A 133 11.82 -10.85 6.99
C ALA A 133 11.13 -12.22 6.85
N ASN A 134 10.48 -12.51 5.71
CA ASN A 134 9.69 -13.72 5.45
C ASN A 134 8.55 -13.98 6.46
N MET A 135 8.05 -12.93 7.11
CA MET A 135 6.92 -13.00 8.04
C MET A 135 5.56 -12.84 7.34
N LEU A 136 5.56 -12.35 6.10
CA LEU A 136 4.39 -12.25 5.24
C LEU A 136 4.69 -12.95 3.92
N ASP A 137 3.80 -13.85 3.52
CA ASP A 137 3.88 -14.50 2.22
C ASP A 137 3.42 -13.56 1.10
N VAL A 138 3.70 -13.98 -0.15
CA VAL A 138 3.38 -13.19 -1.33
C VAL A 138 1.87 -12.95 -1.47
N PRO A 139 0.97 -13.96 -1.32
CA PRO A 139 -0.48 -13.73 -1.37
C PRO A 139 -0.98 -12.72 -0.34
N GLU A 140 -0.53 -12.81 0.92
CA GLU A 140 -0.92 -11.87 1.97
C GLU A 140 -0.38 -10.47 1.67
N MET A 141 0.84 -10.34 1.14
CA MET A 141 1.39 -9.05 0.71
C MET A 141 0.58 -8.40 -0.41
N PHE A 142 0.11 -9.19 -1.37
CA PHE A 142 -0.81 -8.71 -2.40
C PHE A 142 -2.14 -8.26 -1.80
N ALA A 143 -2.70 -9.03 -0.85
CA ALA A 143 -3.94 -8.70 -0.16
C ALA A 143 -3.81 -7.47 0.76
N ARG A 144 -2.60 -7.10 1.20
CA ARG A 144 -2.33 -5.87 1.98
C ARG A 144 -2.09 -4.64 1.12
N THR A 145 -1.70 -4.83 -0.13
CA THR A 145 -1.42 -3.71 -1.04
C THR A 145 -2.72 -3.16 -1.64
N ILE A 146 -2.87 -1.83 -1.62
CA ILE A 146 -3.95 -1.19 -2.37
C ILE A 146 -3.51 -1.05 -3.82
N TYR A 147 -4.22 -1.72 -4.73
CA TYR A 147 -4.14 -1.48 -6.18
C TYR A 147 -5.46 -0.87 -6.63
N ASP A 148 -5.44 0.36 -7.15
CA ASP A 148 -6.64 1.02 -7.66
C ASP A 148 -6.39 1.59 -9.05
N LEU A 149 -7.07 1.01 -10.03
CA LEU A 149 -6.98 1.41 -11.43
C LEU A 149 -8.14 2.34 -11.75
N ASN A 150 -7.82 3.58 -12.10
CA ASN A 150 -8.80 4.65 -12.25
C ASN A 150 -8.62 5.38 -13.58
N TYR A 151 -9.69 6.08 -13.98
CA TYR A 151 -9.70 6.97 -15.12
C TYR A 151 -10.24 8.34 -14.69
N GLY A 152 -9.36 9.33 -14.63
CA GLY A 152 -9.65 10.70 -14.17
C GLY A 152 -10.21 11.64 -15.25
N GLY A 153 -10.56 11.12 -16.43
CA GLY A 153 -10.89 11.95 -17.60
C GLY A 153 -9.64 12.47 -18.32
N ALA A 154 -9.77 13.47 -19.19
CA ALA A 154 -8.68 13.88 -20.08
C ALA A 154 -7.44 14.48 -19.38
N ALA A 155 -7.56 14.92 -18.13
CA ALA A 155 -6.46 15.55 -17.40
C ALA A 155 -5.62 14.51 -16.65
N PRO A 156 -4.27 14.53 -16.78
CA PRO A 156 -3.41 13.71 -15.96
C PRO A 156 -3.54 14.08 -14.47
N LEU A 157 -3.68 13.06 -13.63
CA LEU A 157 -3.59 13.23 -12.18
C LEU A 157 -2.13 13.47 -11.80
N THR A 158 -1.87 14.54 -11.06
CA THR A 158 -0.53 14.82 -10.50
C THR A 158 -0.39 14.24 -9.10
N LEU A 159 0.85 13.95 -8.70
CA LEU A 159 1.16 13.51 -7.36
C LEU A 159 0.67 14.50 -6.29
N ASP A 160 0.69 15.80 -6.59
CA ASP A 160 0.22 16.84 -5.66
C ASP A 160 -1.28 16.82 -5.43
N GLN A 161 -2.04 16.47 -6.46
CA GLN A 161 -3.49 16.32 -6.37
C GLN A 161 -3.88 15.04 -5.62
N TYR A 162 -3.12 13.95 -5.81
CA TYR A 162 -3.42 12.67 -5.16
C TYR A 162 -2.96 12.62 -3.70
N LEU A 163 -1.79 13.17 -3.41
CA LEU A 163 -1.17 13.15 -2.09
C LEU A 163 -1.06 14.58 -1.51
N PRO A 164 -2.18 15.26 -1.23
CA PRO A 164 -2.16 16.58 -0.62
C PRO A 164 -1.72 16.53 0.86
N ARG A 165 -1.80 15.36 1.50
CA ARG A 165 -1.46 15.13 2.92
C ARG A 165 -0.92 13.71 3.15
N ASP A 166 -0.39 13.49 4.35
CA ASP A 166 0.02 12.18 4.85
C ASP A 166 -1.14 11.17 4.91
N ILE A 167 -0.86 9.92 4.57
CA ILE A 167 -1.79 8.79 4.73
C ILE A 167 -1.71 8.31 6.17
N GLN A 168 -2.86 8.18 6.82
CA GLN A 168 -2.94 7.62 8.17
C GLN A 168 -3.24 6.12 8.13
N LEU A 169 -2.86 5.39 9.20
CA LEU A 169 -3.02 3.94 9.23
C LEU A 169 -4.47 3.51 9.21
N GLU A 170 -5.35 4.20 9.93
CA GLU A 170 -6.79 4.00 9.92
C GLU A 170 -7.41 4.17 8.53
N GLU A 171 -6.94 5.14 7.76
CA GLU A 171 -7.40 5.41 6.40
C GLU A 171 -6.96 4.28 5.47
N PHE A 172 -5.67 3.92 5.51
CA PHE A 172 -5.14 2.78 4.76
C PHE A 172 -5.87 1.47 5.10
N LEU A 173 -6.10 1.20 6.39
CA LEU A 173 -6.83 0.02 6.84
C LEU A 173 -8.27 0.03 6.33
N SER A 174 -8.94 1.19 6.27
CA SER A 174 -10.30 1.28 5.73
C SER A 174 -10.37 0.89 4.25
N TRP A 175 -9.37 1.28 3.45
CA TRP A 175 -9.27 0.89 2.04
C TRP A 175 -8.96 -0.61 1.89
N GLN A 176 -8.01 -1.11 2.67
CA GLN A 176 -7.62 -2.52 2.64
C GLN A 176 -8.77 -3.44 3.07
N LEU A 177 -9.46 -3.08 4.16
CA LEU A 177 -10.61 -3.80 4.67
C LEU A 177 -11.75 -3.84 3.66
N ALA A 178 -12.11 -2.70 3.06
CA ALA A 178 -13.17 -2.66 2.07
C ALA A 178 -12.93 -3.63 0.91
N ARG A 179 -11.69 -3.68 0.39
CA ARG A 179 -11.32 -4.62 -0.68
C ARG A 179 -11.35 -6.07 -0.21
N ARG A 180 -10.82 -6.37 0.97
CA ARG A 180 -10.82 -7.74 1.53
C ARG A 180 -12.24 -8.22 1.80
N ILE A 181 -13.11 -7.36 2.30
CA ILE A 181 -14.54 -7.63 2.47
C ILE A 181 -15.17 -7.95 1.11
N GLN A 182 -14.96 -7.10 0.10
CA GLN A 182 -15.47 -7.35 -1.25
C GLN A 182 -15.02 -8.71 -1.80
N THR A 183 -13.73 -9.04 -1.69
CA THR A 183 -13.20 -10.33 -2.13
C THR A 183 -13.81 -11.51 -1.38
N ALA A 184 -13.92 -11.42 -0.05
CA ALA A 184 -14.52 -12.47 0.77
C ALA A 184 -16.00 -12.67 0.42
N LEU A 185 -16.78 -11.59 0.32
CA LEU A 185 -18.18 -11.64 -0.09
C LEU A 185 -18.35 -12.21 -1.49
N THR A 186 -17.49 -11.82 -2.43
CA THR A 186 -17.50 -12.36 -3.79
C THR A 186 -17.29 -13.87 -3.79
N GLY A 187 -16.37 -14.38 -2.97
CA GLY A 187 -16.11 -15.82 -2.85
C GLY A 187 -17.27 -16.57 -2.19
N GLU A 188 -17.78 -16.05 -1.07
CA GLU A 188 -18.81 -16.71 -0.26
C GLU A 188 -20.21 -16.64 -0.92
N LEU A 189 -20.60 -15.49 -1.46
CA LEU A 189 -21.97 -15.27 -1.92
C LEU A 189 -22.18 -15.68 -3.38
N ARG A 190 -21.17 -15.58 -4.25
CA ARG A 190 -21.31 -16.06 -5.65
C ARG A 190 -21.46 -17.57 -5.75
N ALA A 191 -21.03 -18.32 -4.74
CA ALA A 191 -21.23 -19.77 -4.70
C ALA A 191 -22.72 -20.16 -4.76
N SER A 192 -23.63 -19.26 -4.36
CA SER A 192 -25.08 -19.46 -4.44
C SER A 192 -25.69 -19.18 -5.82
N GLY A 193 -24.98 -18.49 -6.72
CA GLY A 193 -25.46 -18.12 -8.07
C GLY A 193 -26.45 -16.94 -8.12
N ASP A 194 -27.12 -16.62 -7.01
CA ASP A 194 -28.20 -15.62 -6.97
C ASP A 194 -27.75 -14.23 -6.49
N THR A 195 -26.46 -14.05 -6.19
CA THR A 195 -25.94 -12.82 -5.59
C THR A 195 -24.76 -12.25 -6.39
N GLU A 196 -24.82 -10.94 -6.62
CA GLU A 196 -23.73 -10.13 -7.14
C GLU A 196 -23.14 -9.28 -6.03
N VAL A 197 -21.82 -9.10 -6.08
CA VAL A 197 -21.07 -8.26 -5.15
C VAL A 197 -20.35 -7.22 -5.98
N GLY A 198 -20.71 -5.95 -5.79
CA GLY A 198 -20.10 -4.80 -6.42
C GLY A 198 -18.96 -4.21 -5.57
N ARG A 199 -18.75 -2.90 -5.67
CA ARG A 199 -17.61 -2.22 -5.02
C ARG A 199 -17.95 -1.92 -3.57
N CYS A 200 -17.33 -2.63 -2.63
CA CYS A 200 -17.39 -2.23 -1.24
C CYS A 200 -16.48 -1.01 -1.00
N THR A 201 -16.93 -0.11 -0.13
CA THR A 201 -16.14 1.08 0.25
C THR A 201 -16.02 1.16 1.75
N GLY A 202 -14.95 1.79 2.22
CA GLY A 202 -14.62 1.93 3.63
C GLY A 202 -14.05 3.30 3.91
N ARG A 203 -14.34 3.84 5.09
CA ARG A 203 -13.75 5.06 5.61
C ARG A 203 -13.58 4.95 7.12
N PHE A 204 -12.70 5.77 7.68
CA PHE A 204 -12.56 5.95 9.11
C PHE A 204 -12.89 7.40 9.47
N GLN A 205 -13.76 7.61 10.45
CA GLN A 205 -14.09 8.94 10.96
C GLN A 205 -14.40 8.83 12.45
N GLU A 206 -13.80 9.71 13.26
CA GLU A 206 -14.16 9.88 14.68
C GLU A 206 -14.16 8.57 15.48
N GLY A 207 -13.16 7.71 15.26
CA GLY A 207 -13.05 6.42 15.97
C GLY A 207 -13.91 5.30 15.38
N GLU A 208 -14.73 5.56 14.35
CA GLU A 208 -15.59 4.56 13.72
C GLU A 208 -15.08 4.19 12.33
N PHE A 209 -14.93 2.88 12.07
CA PHE A 209 -14.85 2.38 10.70
C PHE A 209 -16.26 2.24 10.12
N VAL A 210 -16.50 2.79 8.93
CA VAL A 210 -17.80 2.67 8.24
C VAL A 210 -17.59 2.02 6.89
N PHE A 211 -18.26 0.90 6.66
CA PHE A 211 -18.20 0.15 5.41
C PHE A 211 -19.56 0.07 4.73
N MET A 212 -19.59 0.36 3.42
CA MET A 212 -20.76 0.15 2.57
C MET A 212 -20.57 -1.13 1.78
N LEU A 213 -21.52 -2.06 1.94
CA LEU A 213 -21.51 -3.38 1.34
C LEU A 213 -22.41 -3.38 0.10
N ASP A 214 -21.79 -3.34 -1.08
CA ASP A 214 -22.48 -3.38 -2.36
C ASP A 214 -22.78 -4.83 -2.73
N VAL A 215 -23.94 -5.32 -2.29
CA VAL A 215 -24.42 -6.69 -2.49
C VAL A 215 -25.85 -6.62 -3.01
N HIS A 216 -26.15 -7.32 -4.08
CA HIS A 216 -27.49 -7.31 -4.67
C HIS A 216 -27.81 -8.65 -5.31
N ARG A 217 -29.10 -8.87 -5.60
CA ARG A 217 -29.54 -10.08 -6.27
C ARG A 217 -29.15 -10.06 -7.74
N ALA A 218 -28.60 -11.16 -8.24
CA ALA A 218 -28.25 -11.31 -9.65
C ALA A 218 -29.52 -11.28 -10.52
N GLY A 219 -29.57 -10.39 -11.50
CA GLY A 219 -30.60 -10.37 -12.55
C GLY A 219 -32.06 -10.17 -12.13
N ALA A 220 -32.37 -9.86 -10.86
CA ALA A 220 -33.74 -9.71 -10.37
C ALA A 220 -33.93 -8.42 -9.57
N GLU A 221 -35.05 -7.73 -9.82
CA GLU A 221 -35.53 -6.64 -8.97
C GLU A 221 -36.12 -7.23 -7.68
N GLY A 222 -35.62 -6.78 -6.53
CA GLY A 222 -36.15 -7.19 -5.23
C GLY A 222 -35.12 -7.07 -4.11
N PRO A 223 -35.57 -7.05 -2.84
CA PRO A 223 -34.67 -6.99 -1.71
C PRO A 223 -33.85 -8.27 -1.59
N LEU A 224 -32.60 -8.13 -1.14
CA LEU A 224 -31.78 -9.25 -0.69
C LEU A 224 -32.51 -9.95 0.48
N ASP A 225 -32.54 -11.28 0.49
CA ASP A 225 -33.15 -12.00 1.59
C ASP A 225 -32.36 -11.82 2.90
N ASP A 226 -33.04 -12.01 4.02
CA ASP A 226 -32.46 -11.77 5.34
C ASP A 226 -31.25 -12.67 5.65
N ALA A 227 -31.26 -13.91 5.15
CA ALA A 227 -30.17 -14.87 5.41
C ALA A 227 -28.90 -14.46 4.66
N THR A 228 -29.03 -14.05 3.39
CA THR A 228 -27.93 -13.55 2.57
C THR A 228 -27.35 -12.27 3.16
N LEU A 229 -28.20 -11.34 3.64
CA LEU A 229 -27.70 -10.13 4.29
C LEU A 229 -26.98 -10.44 5.61
N GLN A 230 -27.51 -11.36 6.41
CA GLN A 230 -26.88 -11.78 7.65
C GLN A 230 -25.52 -12.46 7.39
N GLN A 231 -25.43 -13.28 6.35
CA GLN A 231 -24.17 -13.87 5.91
C GLN A 231 -23.19 -12.79 5.47
N ALA A 232 -23.63 -11.78 4.70
CA ALA A 232 -22.77 -10.66 4.29
C ALA A 232 -22.18 -9.90 5.48
N PHE A 233 -22.99 -9.60 6.50
CA PHE A 233 -22.51 -8.96 7.72
C PHE A 233 -21.55 -9.85 8.51
N ARG A 234 -21.82 -11.16 8.61
CA ARG A 234 -20.94 -12.11 9.28
C ARG A 234 -19.58 -12.21 8.60
N THR A 235 -19.56 -12.48 7.30
CA THR A 235 -18.32 -12.55 6.51
C THR A 235 -17.50 -11.26 6.62
N SER A 236 -18.16 -10.10 6.55
CA SER A 236 -17.48 -8.81 6.70
C SER A 236 -16.89 -8.63 8.10
N THR A 237 -17.62 -9.05 9.13
CA THR A 237 -17.16 -8.99 10.54
C THR A 237 -15.92 -9.85 10.74
N ASP A 238 -15.94 -11.09 10.23
CA ASP A 238 -14.81 -12.02 10.35
C ASP A 238 -13.54 -11.47 9.68
N VAL A 239 -13.68 -10.85 8.49
CA VAL A 239 -12.58 -10.18 7.81
C VAL A 239 -12.02 -9.02 8.65
N ILE A 240 -12.90 -8.18 9.19
CA ILE A 240 -12.51 -7.01 9.97
C ILE A 240 -11.76 -7.41 11.24
N ALA A 241 -12.31 -8.33 12.02
CA ALA A 241 -11.69 -8.86 13.23
C ALA A 241 -10.30 -9.43 12.94
N LYS A 242 -10.18 -10.28 11.90
CA LYS A 242 -8.90 -10.88 11.50
C LYS A 242 -7.86 -9.83 11.09
N VAL A 243 -8.25 -8.84 10.29
CA VAL A 243 -7.31 -7.83 9.81
C VAL A 243 -6.89 -6.90 10.94
N LEU A 244 -7.83 -6.30 11.69
CA LEU A 244 -7.50 -5.36 12.76
C LEU A 244 -6.62 -6.01 13.83
N SER A 245 -6.89 -7.26 14.21
CA SER A 245 -6.05 -8.02 15.13
C SER A 245 -4.65 -8.29 14.58
N SER A 246 -4.50 -8.58 13.28
CA SER A 246 -3.19 -8.80 12.64
C SER A 246 -2.30 -7.55 12.62
N TYR A 247 -2.91 -6.35 12.60
CA TYR A 247 -2.21 -5.08 12.74
C TYR A 247 -2.08 -4.63 14.20
N ARG A 248 -2.76 -5.31 15.15
CA ARG A 248 -2.92 -4.86 16.53
C ARG A 248 -3.41 -3.40 16.59
N PHE A 249 -4.36 -3.08 15.71
CA PHE A 249 -4.87 -1.72 15.59
C PHE A 249 -5.93 -1.50 16.66
N GLU A 250 -5.61 -0.66 17.65
CA GLU A 250 -6.45 -0.45 18.83
C GLU A 250 -7.19 0.89 18.81
N SER A 251 -6.84 1.82 17.91
CA SER A 251 -7.34 3.20 17.88
C SER A 251 -8.69 3.32 17.17
N PHE A 252 -9.71 2.62 17.67
CA PHE A 252 -11.09 2.71 17.19
C PHE A 252 -12.08 2.32 18.30
N ASP A 253 -13.31 2.81 18.18
CA ASP A 253 -14.39 2.57 19.12
C ASP A 253 -15.40 1.55 18.58
N SER A 254 -15.68 1.62 17.27
CA SER A 254 -16.68 0.77 16.64
C SER A 254 -16.49 0.58 15.14
N VAL A 255 -17.22 -0.39 14.60
CA VAL A 255 -17.31 -0.72 13.18
C VAL A 255 -18.78 -0.73 12.79
N ARG A 256 -19.11 -0.05 11.70
CA ARG A 256 -20.44 -0.02 11.10
C ARG A 256 -20.42 -0.63 9.71
N LEU A 257 -21.26 -1.63 9.51
CA LEU A 257 -21.55 -2.23 8.20
C LEU A 257 -22.90 -1.72 7.72
N ILE A 258 -22.99 -1.21 6.51
CA ILE A 258 -24.22 -0.65 5.92
C ILE A 258 -24.50 -1.37 4.61
N HIS A 259 -25.72 -1.87 4.45
CA HIS A 259 -26.23 -2.30 3.16
C HIS A 259 -27.07 -1.16 2.54
N PRO A 260 -26.59 -0.49 1.48
CA PRO A 260 -27.13 0.79 1.04
C PRO A 260 -28.57 0.70 0.52
N LEU A 261 -28.92 -0.39 -0.17
CA LEU A 261 -30.25 -0.54 -0.80
C LEU A 261 -31.37 -0.79 0.22
N THR A 262 -31.06 -1.44 1.35
CA THR A 262 -32.07 -1.74 2.39
C THR A 262 -32.00 -0.77 3.57
N GLY A 263 -30.94 0.05 3.67
CA GLY A 263 -30.66 0.90 4.83
C GLY A 263 -30.32 0.12 6.11
N ARG A 264 -30.30 -1.21 6.06
CA ARG A 264 -29.96 -2.05 7.21
C ARG A 264 -28.48 -1.90 7.51
N HIS A 265 -28.18 -1.85 8.80
CA HIS A 265 -26.82 -1.71 9.26
C HIS A 265 -26.58 -2.52 10.54
N LEU A 266 -25.33 -2.86 10.75
CA LEU A 266 -24.83 -3.52 11.95
C LEU A 266 -23.73 -2.63 12.54
N VAL A 267 -23.84 -2.29 13.82
CA VAL A 267 -22.80 -1.58 14.56
C VAL A 267 -22.20 -2.54 15.58
N LEU A 268 -20.89 -2.69 15.52
CA LEU A 268 -20.10 -3.56 16.38
C LEU A 268 -19.16 -2.69 17.21
N PRO A 269 -19.33 -2.63 18.54
CA PRO A 269 -18.31 -2.01 19.39
C PRO A 269 -17.03 -2.85 19.33
N LYS A 270 -15.88 -2.20 19.52
CA LYS A 270 -14.56 -2.85 19.53
C LYS A 270 -14.50 -4.11 20.42
N ALA A 271 -15.17 -4.12 21.57
CA ALA A 271 -15.20 -5.26 22.49
C ALA A 271 -15.88 -6.53 21.93
N ARG A 272 -16.49 -6.47 20.75
CA ARG A 272 -17.14 -7.60 20.06
C ARG A 272 -16.38 -8.07 18.81
N LEU A 273 -15.20 -7.52 18.56
CA LEU A 273 -14.34 -7.84 17.41
C LEU A 273 -13.10 -8.63 17.85
#